data_AF-A0A947ZD41-F1
#
_entry.id   AF-A0A947ZD41-F1
#
_cell.length_a   1.000
_cell.length_b   1.000
_cell.length_c   1.000
_cell.angle_alpha   90.00
_cell.angle_beta   90.00
_cell.angle_gamma   90.00
#
_symmetry.space_group_name_H-M   'P 1'
#
loop_
_entity.id
_entity.type
_entity.pdbx_description
1 polymer ?
#
loop_
_entity_poly.entity_id
_entity_poly.type
_entity_poly.pdbx_seq_one_letter_code
_entity_poly.pdbx_strand_id
1 'polypeptide(L)'
;DLDPAAVESLQRYIEKAGKKEKAGVRAEDSIEGTFGMIDYLDSSAFIHFDPYLILAPNDQGRTYLDCFIKAAQRGVRSVLWYGYMTRTEQKSIRSAIMQGLKAARVKTEKVQSCELHLSLLTDNPLPFNPGIAGCGLVVANLRNSSLDALYALGKETEALYKGALYENRYEASQVFSPWLWNREE
;
A
#
# COMPACT_ATOMS: atom_id res chain seq x y z
N ASP A 1 -13.33 -0.73 -10.68
CA ASP A 1 -13.99 0.14 -9.68
C ASP A 1 -15.46 -0.19 -9.71
N LEU A 2 -16.10 -0.24 -8.55
CA LEU A 2 -17.53 -0.54 -8.43
C LEU A 2 -18.37 0.74 -8.34
N ASP A 3 -17.78 1.88 -7.99
CA ASP A 3 -18.48 3.16 -7.95
C ASP A 3 -18.71 3.70 -9.37
N PRO A 4 -19.96 3.80 -9.85
CA PRO A 4 -20.26 4.32 -11.18
C PRO A 4 -19.76 5.75 -11.39
N ALA A 5 -19.77 6.58 -10.35
CA ALA A 5 -19.31 7.97 -10.44
C ALA A 5 -17.78 8.03 -10.64
N ALA A 6 -17.02 7.19 -9.93
CA ALA A 6 -15.58 7.03 -10.14
C ALA A 6 -15.27 6.53 -11.56
N VAL A 7 -15.99 5.50 -12.03
CA VAL A 7 -15.83 4.96 -13.39
C VAL A 7 -16.06 6.04 -14.45
N GLU A 8 -17.18 6.77 -14.37
CA GLU A 8 -17.50 7.84 -15.33
C GLU A 8 -16.46 8.96 -15.31
N SER A 9 -16.01 9.35 -14.11
CA SER A 9 -14.97 10.36 -13.93
C SER A 9 -13.65 9.94 -14.63
N LEU A 10 -13.21 8.70 -14.41
CA LEU A 10 -11.99 8.16 -15.02
C LEU A 10 -12.12 8.05 -16.54
N GLN A 11 -13.27 7.61 -17.06
CA GLN A 11 -13.52 7.54 -18.50
C GLN A 11 -13.43 8.91 -19.15
N ARG A 12 -14.07 9.93 -18.55
CA ARG A 12 -13.99 11.32 -19.02
C ARG A 12 -12.56 11.86 -18.97
N TYR A 13 -11.78 11.52 -17.95
CA TYR A 13 -10.38 11.91 -17.86
C TYR A 13 -9.55 11.29 -18.99
N ILE A 14 -9.69 9.99 -19.25
CA ILE A 14 -8.99 9.28 -20.32
C ILE A 14 -9.32 9.89 -21.70
N GLU A 15 -10.59 10.24 -21.91
CA GLU A 15 -11.04 10.91 -23.12
C GLU A 15 -10.39 12.29 -23.28
N LYS A 16 -10.49 13.16 -22.27
CA LYS A 16 -9.89 14.49 -22.30
C LYS A 16 -8.38 14.46 -22.48
N ALA A 17 -7.71 13.45 -21.92
CA ALA A 17 -6.26 13.26 -22.05
C ALA A 17 -5.85 12.65 -23.42
N GLY A 18 -6.79 12.26 -24.28
CA GLY A 18 -6.50 11.62 -25.55
C GLY A 18 -5.81 10.25 -25.41
N LYS A 19 -6.14 9.48 -24.36
CA LYS A 19 -5.46 8.22 -24.00
C LYS A 19 -6.31 6.96 -24.21
N LYS A 20 -7.41 7.04 -24.97
CA LYS A 20 -8.36 5.91 -25.15
C LYS A 20 -7.72 4.61 -25.66
N GLU A 21 -6.63 4.69 -26.43
CA GLU A 21 -5.90 3.50 -26.92
C GLU A 21 -4.90 2.91 -25.91
N LYS A 22 -4.56 3.65 -24.85
CA LYS A 22 -3.52 3.29 -23.88
C LYS A 22 -4.04 3.09 -22.46
N ALA A 23 -5.29 3.46 -22.19
CA ALA A 23 -5.91 3.38 -20.89
C ALA A 23 -7.37 2.92 -21.03
N GLY A 24 -7.81 2.10 -20.09
CA GLY A 24 -9.19 1.63 -19.98
C GLY A 24 -9.64 1.58 -18.52
N VAL A 25 -10.94 1.55 -18.32
CA VAL A 25 -11.58 1.44 -17.00
C VAL A 25 -12.54 0.28 -17.04
N ARG A 26 -12.53 -0.57 -16.00
CA ARG A 26 -13.47 -1.67 -15.84
C ARG A 26 -14.37 -1.41 -14.63
N ALA A 27 -15.68 -1.52 -14.86
CA ALA A 27 -16.71 -1.46 -13.83
C ALA A 27 -16.92 -2.88 -13.26
N GLU A 28 -16.02 -3.29 -12.37
CA GLU A 28 -15.98 -4.64 -11.80
C GLU A 28 -15.37 -4.61 -10.39
N ASP A 29 -15.58 -5.71 -9.65
CA ASP A 29 -14.84 -5.97 -8.41
C ASP A 29 -13.35 -6.04 -8.73
N SER A 30 -12.60 -5.04 -8.26
CA SER A 30 -11.19 -4.90 -8.54
C SER A 30 -10.35 -6.00 -7.90
N ILE A 31 -10.82 -6.68 -6.85
CA ILE A 31 -10.12 -7.86 -6.29
C ILE A 31 -10.15 -9.00 -7.31
N GLU A 32 -11.32 -9.39 -7.79
CA GLU A 32 -11.45 -10.47 -8.79
C GLU A 32 -10.76 -10.11 -10.11
N GLY A 33 -11.04 -8.91 -10.63
CA GLY A 33 -10.47 -8.43 -11.88
C GLY A 33 -8.94 -8.41 -11.87
N THR A 34 -8.36 -7.88 -10.79
CA THR A 34 -6.90 -7.82 -10.65
C THR A 34 -6.30 -9.21 -10.40
N PHE A 35 -6.94 -10.03 -9.56
CA PHE A 35 -6.45 -11.38 -9.26
C PHE A 35 -6.35 -12.26 -10.51
N GLY A 36 -7.34 -12.18 -11.41
CA GLY A 36 -7.32 -12.87 -12.70
C GLY A 36 -6.33 -12.27 -13.69
N MET A 37 -6.20 -10.93 -13.71
CA MET A 37 -5.26 -10.24 -14.62
C MET A 37 -3.79 -10.58 -14.35
N ILE A 38 -3.41 -10.80 -13.09
CA ILE A 38 -2.02 -11.09 -12.70
C ILE A 38 -1.43 -12.31 -13.43
N ASP A 39 -2.25 -13.29 -13.82
CA ASP A 39 -1.78 -14.49 -14.53
C ASP A 39 -1.19 -14.19 -15.91
N TYR A 40 -1.55 -13.04 -16.49
CA TYR A 40 -1.11 -12.59 -17.82
C TYR A 40 -0.03 -11.51 -17.77
N LEU A 41 0.33 -11.02 -16.58
CA LEU A 41 1.35 -10.00 -16.41
C LEU A 41 2.74 -10.63 -16.25
N ASP A 42 3.75 -9.91 -16.75
CA ASP A 42 5.16 -10.26 -16.61
C ASP A 42 5.92 -9.21 -15.77
N SER A 43 7.23 -9.40 -15.65
CA SER A 43 8.09 -8.50 -14.89
C SER A 43 8.24 -7.10 -15.49
N SER A 44 7.68 -6.79 -16.66
CA SER A 44 7.64 -5.43 -17.22
C SER A 44 6.47 -4.62 -16.66
N ALA A 45 5.43 -5.28 -16.16
CA ALA A 45 4.25 -4.64 -15.59
C ALA A 45 4.51 -4.07 -14.17
N PHE A 46 3.66 -3.13 -13.78
CA PHE A 46 3.60 -2.56 -12.44
C PHE A 46 2.14 -2.49 -11.96
N ILE A 47 1.89 -2.90 -10.71
CA ILE A 47 0.55 -2.82 -10.10
C ILE A 47 0.61 -1.95 -8.84
N HIS A 48 -0.31 -0.98 -8.78
CA HIS A 48 -0.56 -0.17 -7.60
C HIS A 48 -1.86 -0.64 -6.93
N PHE A 49 -1.75 -1.12 -5.69
CA PHE A 49 -2.89 -1.46 -4.85
C PHE A 49 -3.02 -0.39 -3.76
N ASP A 50 -4.13 0.34 -3.75
CA ASP A 50 -4.41 1.40 -2.77
C ASP A 50 -5.82 1.29 -2.19
N PRO A 51 -6.14 0.20 -1.47
CA PRO A 51 -7.44 0.05 -0.83
C PRO A 51 -7.40 0.58 0.60
N TYR A 52 -8.56 0.97 1.13
CA TYR A 52 -8.67 1.36 2.54
C TYR A 52 -8.45 0.16 3.50
N LEU A 53 -8.99 -1.02 3.16
CA LEU A 53 -8.90 -2.23 3.98
C LEU A 53 -8.25 -3.38 3.19
N ILE A 54 -6.94 -3.57 3.34
CA ILE A 54 -6.22 -4.62 2.58
C ILE A 54 -6.65 -6.05 2.94
N LEU A 55 -7.22 -6.26 4.14
CA LEU A 55 -7.62 -7.55 4.68
C LEU A 55 -9.13 -7.81 4.56
N ALA A 56 -9.90 -6.85 4.05
CA ALA A 56 -11.34 -7.05 3.85
C ALA A 56 -11.55 -8.01 2.67
N PRO A 57 -12.26 -9.13 2.87
CA PRO A 57 -12.55 -10.05 1.79
C PRO A 57 -13.69 -9.51 0.90
N ASN A 58 -13.65 -9.87 -0.38
CA ASN A 58 -14.81 -9.79 -1.26
C ASN A 58 -15.74 -11.00 -1.07
N ASP A 59 -16.78 -11.10 -1.89
CA ASP A 59 -17.76 -12.21 -1.87
C ASP A 59 -17.13 -13.58 -2.15
N GLN A 60 -15.93 -13.62 -2.73
CA GLN A 60 -15.16 -14.86 -2.99
C GLN A 60 -14.15 -15.18 -1.88
N GLY A 61 -14.14 -14.41 -0.79
CA GLY A 61 -13.21 -14.59 0.33
C GLY A 61 -11.78 -14.12 0.03
N ARG A 62 -11.54 -13.40 -1.08
CA ARG A 62 -10.22 -12.88 -1.45
C ARG A 62 -10.05 -11.44 -1.02
N THR A 63 -8.82 -11.08 -0.73
CA THR A 63 -8.42 -9.76 -0.25
C THR A 63 -7.44 -9.09 -1.22
N TYR A 64 -7.21 -7.78 -1.06
CA TYR A 64 -6.12 -7.11 -1.80
C TYR A 64 -4.73 -7.63 -1.41
N LEU A 65 -4.57 -8.10 -0.17
CA LEU A 65 -3.34 -8.76 0.24
C LEU A 65 -3.08 -10.03 -0.58
N ASP A 66 -4.12 -10.82 -0.91
CA ASP A 66 -4.00 -12.00 -1.77
C ASP A 66 -3.56 -11.61 -3.19
N CYS A 67 -4.12 -10.54 -3.74
CA CYS A 67 -3.69 -9.99 -5.04
C CYS A 67 -2.21 -9.58 -5.01
N PHE A 68 -1.78 -8.86 -3.97
CA PHE A 68 -0.40 -8.44 -3.81
C PHE A 68 0.56 -9.65 -3.71
N ILE A 69 0.22 -10.65 -2.89
CA ILE A 69 1.02 -11.86 -2.73
C ILE A 69 1.14 -12.62 -4.05
N LYS A 70 0.03 -12.78 -4.78
CA LYS A 70 0.04 -13.43 -6.11
C LYS A 70 0.94 -12.68 -7.09
N ALA A 71 0.86 -11.35 -7.13
CA ALA A 71 1.72 -10.51 -7.97
C ALA A 71 3.21 -10.66 -7.58
N ALA A 72 3.51 -10.62 -6.29
CA ALA A 72 4.86 -10.79 -5.76
C ALA A 72 5.45 -12.15 -6.15
N GLN A 73 4.67 -13.23 -5.98
CA GLN A 73 5.06 -14.60 -6.34
C GLN A 73 5.34 -14.75 -7.84
N ARG A 74 4.59 -14.04 -8.69
CA ARG A 74 4.74 -14.04 -10.15
C ARG A 74 5.91 -13.18 -10.66
N GLY A 75 6.61 -12.47 -9.77
CA GLY A 75 7.70 -11.57 -10.16
C GLY A 75 7.23 -10.24 -10.75
N VAL A 76 5.94 -9.91 -10.62
CA VAL A 76 5.38 -8.63 -11.07
C VAL A 76 5.79 -7.54 -10.08
N ARG A 77 6.14 -6.36 -10.58
CA ARG A 77 6.44 -5.21 -9.72
C ARG A 77 5.15 -4.71 -9.10
N SER A 78 5.12 -4.55 -7.78
CA SER A 78 3.90 -4.11 -7.11
C SER A 78 4.18 -3.27 -5.89
N VAL A 79 3.21 -2.43 -5.56
CA VAL A 79 3.17 -1.65 -4.34
C VAL A 79 1.75 -1.79 -3.76
N LEU A 80 1.65 -2.09 -2.48
CA LEU A 80 0.40 -2.17 -1.72
C LEU A 80 0.47 -1.18 -0.56
N TRP A 81 -0.44 -0.21 -0.58
CA TRP A 81 -0.66 0.72 0.53
C TRP A 81 -1.58 0.11 1.58
N TYR A 82 -1.34 0.45 2.84
CA TYR A 82 -2.23 0.13 3.95
C TYR A 82 -2.21 1.23 5.01
N GLY A 83 -3.36 1.47 5.64
CA GLY A 83 -3.51 2.37 6.78
C GLY A 83 -3.78 1.63 8.08
N TYR A 84 -3.48 2.27 9.21
CA TYR A 84 -3.81 1.81 10.55
C TYR A 84 -4.02 3.01 11.49
N MET A 85 -4.86 2.84 12.51
CA MET A 85 -5.17 3.83 13.53
C MET A 85 -4.45 3.56 14.84
N THR A 86 -4.10 2.29 15.09
CA THR A 86 -3.43 1.87 16.33
C THR A 86 -2.22 1.00 16.05
N ARG A 87 -1.31 0.92 17.03
CA ARG A 87 -0.17 0.00 17.01
C ARG A 87 -0.60 -1.46 17.08
N THR A 88 -1.77 -1.75 17.64
CA THR A 88 -2.40 -3.07 17.61
C THR A 88 -2.79 -3.47 16.18
N GLU A 89 -3.46 -2.59 15.45
CA GLU A 89 -3.81 -2.79 14.03
C GLU A 89 -2.56 -2.90 13.16
N GLN A 90 -1.56 -2.04 13.36
CA GLN A 90 -0.26 -2.10 12.68
C GLN A 90 0.36 -3.49 12.82
N LYS A 91 0.47 -4.02 14.06
CA LYS A 91 1.02 -5.36 14.33
C LYS A 91 0.19 -6.46 13.65
N SER A 92 -1.13 -6.34 13.67
CA SER A 92 -2.04 -7.29 13.01
C SER A 92 -1.81 -7.34 11.50
N ILE A 93 -1.76 -6.17 10.85
CA ILE A 93 -1.50 -6.04 9.41
C ILE A 93 -0.12 -6.60 9.04
N ARG A 94 0.93 -6.20 9.77
CA ARG A 94 2.29 -6.73 9.56
C ARG A 94 2.33 -8.26 9.67
N SER A 95 1.65 -8.81 10.68
CA SER A 95 1.54 -10.25 10.88
C SER A 95 0.84 -10.95 9.71
N ALA A 96 -0.29 -10.41 9.24
CA ALA A 96 -1.01 -10.95 8.09
C ALA A 96 -0.15 -10.93 6.82
N ILE A 97 0.56 -9.84 6.56
CA ILE A 97 1.50 -9.72 5.42
C ILE A 97 2.58 -10.80 5.52
N MET A 98 3.26 -10.92 6.66
CA MET A 98 4.34 -11.90 6.84
C MET A 98 3.86 -13.35 6.72
N GLN A 99 2.69 -13.66 7.29
CA GLN A 99 2.08 -14.98 7.19
C GLN A 99 1.72 -15.31 5.73
N GLY A 100 1.10 -14.38 5.01
CA GLY A 100 0.74 -14.57 3.61
C GLY A 100 1.95 -14.77 2.70
N LEU A 101 3.00 -13.94 2.85
CA LEU A 101 4.26 -14.10 2.12
C LEU A 101 4.91 -15.46 2.38
N LYS A 102 4.94 -15.89 3.65
CA LYS A 102 5.48 -17.20 4.05
C LYS A 102 4.67 -18.36 3.46
N ALA A 103 3.34 -18.29 3.55
CA ALA A 103 2.44 -19.32 3.04
C ALA A 103 2.59 -19.51 1.52
N ALA A 104 2.70 -18.41 0.78
CA ALA A 104 2.93 -18.42 -0.67
C ALA A 104 4.40 -18.67 -1.08
N ARG A 105 5.31 -18.85 -0.11
CA ARG A 105 6.75 -19.05 -0.32
C ARG A 105 7.38 -17.92 -1.16
N VAL A 106 6.90 -16.69 -0.97
CA VAL A 106 7.49 -15.51 -1.59
C VAL A 106 8.84 -15.24 -0.92
N LYS A 107 9.85 -15.03 -1.76
CA LYS A 107 11.22 -14.67 -1.36
C LYS A 107 11.23 -13.31 -0.66
N THR A 108 11.50 -13.28 0.64
CA THR A 108 11.44 -12.05 1.45
C THR A 108 12.52 -11.04 1.07
N GLU A 109 13.59 -11.43 0.38
CA GLU A 109 14.56 -10.49 -0.20
C GLU A 109 13.99 -9.68 -1.37
N LYS A 110 12.90 -10.16 -1.99
CA LYS A 110 12.18 -9.46 -3.08
C LYS A 110 11.07 -8.55 -2.56
N VAL A 111 10.83 -8.54 -1.26
CA VAL A 111 9.78 -7.75 -0.63
C VAL A 111 10.40 -6.80 0.37
N GLN A 112 10.01 -5.53 0.30
CA GLN A 112 10.46 -4.53 1.25
C GLN A 112 9.24 -3.78 1.79
N SER A 113 9.33 -3.25 3.01
CA SER A 113 8.26 -2.45 3.58
C SER A 113 8.76 -1.36 4.50
N CYS A 114 8.09 -0.22 4.39
CA CYS A 114 8.30 0.95 5.22
C CYS A 114 6.96 1.55 5.63
N GLU A 115 6.98 2.26 6.74
CA GLU A 115 5.80 2.90 7.33
C GLU A 115 6.11 4.31 7.79
N LEU A 116 5.05 5.12 7.82
CA LEU A 116 5.04 6.49 8.30
C LEU A 116 3.88 6.62 9.29
N HIS A 117 4.14 7.07 10.50
CA HIS A 117 3.10 7.20 11.52
C HIS A 117 3.32 8.42 12.40
N LEU A 118 2.24 8.91 13.00
CA LEU A 118 2.33 9.97 14.01
C LEU A 118 3.08 9.48 15.24
N SER A 119 3.91 10.34 15.83
CA SER A 119 4.62 10.10 17.10
C SER A 119 3.69 9.73 18.25
N LEU A 120 2.40 10.08 18.15
CA LEU A 120 1.35 9.79 19.11
C LEU A 120 0.74 8.38 18.98
N LEU A 121 1.20 7.56 18.03
CA LEU A 121 0.64 6.23 17.79
C LEU A 121 0.77 5.34 19.05
N THR A 122 -0.37 4.96 19.61
CA THR A 122 -0.45 4.04 20.76
C THR A 122 -1.16 2.74 20.39
N ASP A 123 -1.21 1.78 21.32
CA ASP A 123 -2.00 0.56 21.13
C ASP A 123 -3.53 0.82 21.17
N ASN A 124 -3.97 2.00 21.64
CA ASN A 124 -5.37 2.42 21.70
C ASN A 124 -5.68 3.57 20.71
N PRO A 125 -6.95 3.75 20.28
CA PRO A 125 -7.35 4.89 19.46
C PRO A 125 -7.04 6.22 20.16
N LEU A 126 -6.64 7.22 19.37
CA LEU A 126 -6.44 8.58 19.86
C LEU A 126 -7.78 9.20 20.28
N PRO A 127 -7.78 10.14 21.25
CA PRO A 127 -8.99 10.82 21.70
C PRO A 127 -9.54 11.85 20.70
N PHE A 128 -8.98 11.91 19.49
CA PHE A 128 -9.37 12.75 18.37
C PHE A 128 -9.17 11.97 17.07
N ASN A 129 -9.77 12.44 15.97
CA ASN A 129 -9.63 11.80 14.66
C ASN A 129 -8.47 12.42 13.86
N PRO A 130 -7.31 11.75 13.74
CA PRO A 130 -6.19 12.25 12.94
C PRO A 130 -6.37 12.04 11.42
N GLY A 131 -7.53 11.53 10.97
CA GLY A 131 -7.68 10.93 9.65
C GLY A 131 -7.12 9.52 9.65
N ILE A 132 -5.81 9.38 9.40
CA ILE A 132 -5.05 8.12 9.49
C ILE A 132 -3.85 8.32 10.41
N ALA A 133 -3.75 7.51 11.48
CA ALA A 133 -2.66 7.65 12.46
C ALA A 133 -1.31 7.14 11.95
N GLY A 134 -1.33 6.17 11.04
CA GLY A 134 -0.15 5.73 10.32
C GLY A 134 -0.51 4.90 9.09
N CYS A 135 0.44 4.84 8.16
CA CYS A 135 0.29 4.07 6.94
C CYS A 135 1.61 3.39 6.57
N GLY A 136 1.55 2.50 5.60
CA GLY A 136 2.70 1.80 5.09
C GLY A 136 2.57 1.43 3.63
N LEU A 137 3.72 1.10 3.06
CA LEU A 137 3.84 0.49 1.76
C LEU A 137 4.55 -0.85 1.94
N VAL A 138 3.97 -1.91 1.38
CA VAL A 138 4.68 -3.15 1.11
C VAL A 138 4.89 -3.27 -0.40
N VAL A 139 6.14 -3.51 -0.79
CA VAL A 139 6.56 -3.42 -2.19
C VAL A 139 7.24 -4.72 -2.60
N ALA A 140 7.00 -5.19 -3.82
CA ALA A 140 7.61 -6.40 -4.32
C ALA A 140 8.28 -6.18 -5.68
N ASN A 141 9.41 -6.85 -5.88
CA ASN A 141 10.15 -6.93 -7.16
C ASN A 141 10.62 -5.57 -7.72
N LEU A 142 10.72 -4.54 -6.87
CA LEU A 142 11.24 -3.24 -7.25
C LEU A 142 12.77 -3.26 -7.42
N ARG A 143 13.29 -2.30 -8.18
CA ARG A 143 14.73 -2.07 -8.32
C ARG A 143 15.26 -1.35 -7.09
N ASN A 144 16.54 -1.54 -6.77
CA ASN A 144 17.20 -0.86 -5.66
C ASN A 144 17.06 0.66 -5.74
N SER A 145 17.21 1.27 -6.91
CA SER A 145 17.05 2.71 -7.08
C SER A 145 15.65 3.22 -6.70
N SER A 146 14.60 2.43 -6.93
CA SER A 146 13.24 2.77 -6.50
C SER A 146 13.08 2.66 -4.98
N LEU A 147 13.72 1.65 -4.38
CA LEU A 147 13.72 1.46 -2.93
C LEU A 147 14.54 2.55 -2.21
N ASP A 148 15.64 3.01 -2.81
CA ASP A 148 16.47 4.10 -2.29
C ASP A 148 15.70 5.42 -2.32
N ALA A 149 15.02 5.70 -3.44
CA ALA A 149 14.14 6.87 -3.56
C ALA A 149 12.99 6.83 -2.54
N LEU A 150 12.37 5.66 -2.33
CA LEU A 150 11.31 5.49 -1.34
C LEU A 150 11.81 5.76 0.09
N TYR A 151 12.98 5.23 0.44
CA TYR A 151 13.58 5.44 1.75
C TYR A 151 13.95 6.93 1.95
N ALA A 152 14.59 7.55 0.97
CA ALA A 152 14.95 8.96 1.01
C ALA A 152 13.72 9.85 1.20
N LEU A 153 12.65 9.61 0.43
CA LEU A 153 11.39 10.34 0.57
C LEU A 153 10.77 10.16 1.97
N GLY A 154 10.83 8.95 2.53
CA GLY A 154 10.38 8.68 3.89
C GLY A 154 11.13 9.49 4.94
N LYS A 155 12.47 9.54 4.84
CA LYS A 155 13.33 10.34 5.74
C LYS A 155 13.12 11.85 5.57
N GLU A 156 12.96 12.33 4.35
CA GLU A 156 12.64 13.74 4.08
C GLU A 156 11.28 14.10 4.68
N THR A 157 10.29 13.22 4.55
CA THR A 157 8.95 13.42 5.12
C THR A 157 9.00 13.50 6.65
N GLU A 158 9.70 12.57 7.31
CA GLU A 158 9.93 12.64 8.76
C GLU A 158 10.60 13.96 9.18
N ALA A 159 11.61 14.41 8.44
CA ALA A 159 12.31 15.66 8.72
C ALA A 159 11.39 16.89 8.57
N LEU A 160 10.55 16.93 7.53
CA LEU A 160 9.60 18.01 7.27
C LEU A 160 8.57 18.18 8.38
N TYR A 161 8.11 17.06 8.96
CA TYR A 161 7.09 17.07 10.01
C TYR A 161 7.67 17.07 11.43
N LYS A 162 8.98 17.25 11.60
CA LYS A 162 9.60 17.30 12.92
C LYS A 162 9.03 18.46 13.75
N GLY A 163 8.45 18.13 14.91
CA GLY A 163 7.83 19.10 15.81
C GLY A 163 6.48 19.62 15.33
N ALA A 164 5.87 18.98 14.33
CA ALA A 164 4.52 19.34 13.87
C ALA A 164 3.50 19.16 15.00
N LEU A 165 2.52 20.07 15.05
CA LEU A 165 1.43 20.01 16.02
C LEU A 165 0.11 19.73 15.31
N TYR A 166 -0.64 18.75 15.79
CA TYR A 166 -2.03 18.55 15.39
C TYR A 166 -2.93 19.48 16.20
N GLU A 167 -3.78 20.26 15.51
CA GLU A 167 -4.66 21.29 16.08
C GLU A 167 -3.94 22.28 17.03
N ASN A 168 -2.65 22.55 16.81
CA ASN A 168 -1.80 23.36 17.69
C ASN A 168 -1.74 22.86 19.15
N ARG A 169 -2.02 21.57 19.39
CA ARG A 169 -2.16 21.00 20.74
C ARG A 169 -1.32 19.76 20.96
N TYR A 170 -1.28 18.85 20.00
CA TYR A 170 -0.67 17.54 20.18
C TYR A 170 0.57 17.42 19.30
N GLU A 171 1.70 17.00 19.87
CA GLU A 171 2.93 16.75 19.10
C GLU A 171 2.73 15.58 18.14
N ALA A 172 2.51 15.87 16.87
CA ALA A 172 2.15 14.93 15.82
C ALA A 172 3.25 14.88 14.76
N SER A 173 4.51 14.81 15.20
CA SER A 173 5.64 14.53 14.32
C SER A 173 5.40 13.24 13.56
N GLN A 174 5.83 13.17 12.29
CA GLN A 174 5.79 11.91 11.55
C GLN A 174 7.08 11.14 11.78
N VAL A 175 6.97 9.84 12.00
CA VAL A 175 8.07 8.91 12.24
C VAL A 175 8.11 7.94 11.08
N PHE A 176 9.25 7.87 10.40
CA PHE A 176 9.48 6.93 9.32
C PHE A 176 10.22 5.70 9.83
N SER A 177 9.71 4.51 9.50
CA SER A 177 10.32 3.25 9.94
C SER A 177 10.27 2.18 8.84
N PRO A 178 11.43 1.68 8.35
CA PRO A 178 11.47 0.37 7.71
C PRO A 178 11.14 -0.73 8.74
N TRP A 179 10.43 -1.78 8.34
CA TRP A 179 10.15 -2.92 9.23
C TRP A 179 10.32 -4.29 8.58
N LEU A 180 10.24 -4.36 7.26
CA LEU A 180 10.69 -5.50 6.47
C LEU A 180 11.69 -4.95 5.46
N TRP A 181 12.92 -4.68 5.92
CA TRP A 181 13.94 -4.05 5.09
C TRP A 181 15.22 -4.87 5.15
N ASN A 182 15.37 -5.77 4.19
CA ASN A 182 16.42 -6.79 4.17
C ASN A 182 17.66 -6.32 3.38
N ARG A 183 18.01 -5.04 3.49
CA ARG A 183 19.24 -4.51 2.91
C ARG A 183 20.24 -4.26 4.05
N GLU A 184 21.46 -4.76 3.89
CA GLU A 184 22.56 -4.40 4.77
C GLU A 184 22.72 -2.87 4.69
N GLU A 185 22.71 -2.21 5.87
CA GLU A 185 22.99 -0.78 6.01
C GLU A 185 24.46 -0.47 5.72
#